data_AF-A0A3P7JDV0-F1
#
_entry.id   AF-A0A3P7JDV0-F1
#
_cell.length_a   1.000
_cell.length_b   1.000
_cell.length_c   1.000
_cell.angle_alpha   90.00
_cell.angle_beta   90.00
_cell.angle_gamma   90.00
#
_symmetry.space_group_name_H-M   'P 1'
#
loop_
_entity.id
_entity.type
_entity.pdbx_description
1 polymer ?
#
loop_
_entity_poly.entity_id
_entity_poly.type
_entity_poly.pdbx_seq_one_letter_code
_entity_poly.pdbx_strand_id
1 'polypeptide(L)'
;PNEAKVTQFLVDCAEQLFEPVASGQEPPEAHDVRVEAFAKAMARQEGHQLHVDISWQMPPKNSSILLRAFKLQVNGTDGDRCFVFNVTDFGWTQDSASVGALQF
;
A
#
# COMPACT_ATOMS: atom_id res chain seq x y z
N PRO A 1 7.44 -1.82 -18.83
CA PRO A 1 7.05 -1.32 -17.49
C PRO A 1 6.72 -2.51 -16.59
N ASN A 2 7.57 -2.78 -15.59
CA ASN A 2 7.32 -3.86 -14.64
C ASN A 2 6.30 -3.34 -13.61
N GLU A 3 5.03 -3.70 -13.78
CA GLU A 3 4.00 -3.42 -12.79
C GLU A 3 4.14 -4.40 -11.62
N ALA A 4 4.24 -3.89 -10.40
CA ALA A 4 4.22 -4.72 -9.20
C ALA A 4 2.86 -5.41 -9.09
N LYS A 5 2.84 -6.75 -9.09
CA LYS A 5 1.61 -7.52 -8.88
C LYS A 5 1.29 -7.54 -7.38
N VAL A 6 0.22 -6.86 -6.98
CA VAL A 6 -0.25 -6.86 -5.61
C VAL A 6 -1.38 -7.88 -5.46
N THR A 7 -1.24 -8.80 -4.50
CA THR A 7 -2.33 -9.73 -4.13
C THR A 7 -2.89 -9.31 -2.77
N GLN A 8 -4.21 -9.19 -2.68
CA GLN A 8 -4.92 -8.78 -1.47
C GLN A 8 -5.54 -9.98 -0.73
N PHE A 9 -5.47 -9.98 0.59
CA PHE A 9 -6.11 -10.98 1.47
C PHE A 9 -6.87 -10.29 2.60
N LEU A 10 -8.07 -10.76 2.92
CA LEU A 10 -8.80 -10.36 4.12
C LEU A 10 -8.27 -11.18 5.30
N VAL A 11 -7.91 -10.52 6.40
CA VAL A 11 -7.32 -11.15 7.59
C VAL A 11 -7.95 -10.61 8.86
N ASP A 12 -7.73 -11.28 9.98
CA ASP A 12 -8.05 -10.73 11.29
C ASP A 12 -7.12 -9.54 11.62
N CYS A 13 -7.67 -8.47 12.17
CA CYS A 13 -6.90 -7.28 12.50
C CYS A 13 -5.84 -7.51 13.60
N ALA A 14 -6.07 -8.45 14.52
CA ALA A 14 -5.12 -8.86 15.54
C ALA A 14 -4.12 -9.93 15.07
N GLU A 15 -4.31 -10.51 13.87
CA GLU A 15 -3.40 -11.53 13.36
C GLU A 15 -1.99 -10.97 13.12
N GLN A 16 -1.00 -11.65 13.71
CA GLN A 16 0.40 -11.41 13.47
C GLN A 16 0.83 -12.20 12.23
N LEU A 17 1.10 -11.48 11.14
CA LEU A 17 1.39 -12.07 9.83
C LEU A 17 2.89 -12.30 9.59
N PHE A 18 3.73 -11.49 10.25
CA PHE A 18 5.17 -11.52 10.12
C PHE A 18 5.81 -11.33 11.49
N GLU A 19 7.03 -11.85 11.64
CA GLU A 19 7.84 -11.57 12.81
C GLU A 19 8.21 -10.08 12.87
N PRO A 20 8.31 -9.49 14.08
CA PRO A 20 8.76 -8.12 14.24
C PRO A 20 10.18 -7.95 13.67
N VAL A 21 10.40 -6.86 12.95
CA VAL A 21 11.73 -6.48 12.47
C VAL A 21 12.59 -5.96 13.63
N ALA A 22 13.89 -6.20 13.57
CA ALA A 22 14.83 -5.65 14.55
C ALA A 22 14.87 -4.12 14.48
N SER A 23 15.15 -3.48 15.62
CA SER A 23 15.21 -2.02 15.68
C SER A 23 16.28 -1.47 14.73
N GLY A 24 15.92 -0.48 13.93
CA GLY A 24 16.76 0.13 12.88
C GLY A 24 16.70 -0.56 11.52
N GLN A 25 15.98 -1.69 11.40
CA GLN A 25 15.73 -2.38 10.12
C GLN A 25 14.29 -2.20 9.64
N GLU A 26 13.55 -1.27 10.24
CA GLU A 26 12.18 -0.99 9.84
C GLU A 26 12.17 -0.43 8.41
N PRO A 27 11.23 -0.91 7.55
CA PRO A 27 10.95 -0.21 6.31
C PRO A 27 10.48 1.21 6.65
N PRO A 28 10.69 2.17 5.74
CA PRO A 28 10.25 3.54 5.98
C PRO A 28 8.74 3.58 6.19
N GLU A 29 8.27 4.58 6.95
CA GLU A 29 6.84 4.79 7.13
C GLU A 29 6.19 5.18 5.80
N ALA A 30 5.01 4.61 5.53
CA ALA A 30 4.17 5.06 4.42
C ALA A 30 3.67 6.48 4.69
N HIS A 31 3.58 7.28 3.64
CA HIS A 31 3.18 8.68 3.72
C HIS A 31 2.22 9.05 2.59
N ASP A 32 1.68 10.26 2.65
CA ASP A 32 0.70 10.77 1.68
C ASP A 32 -0.50 9.85 1.48
N VAL A 33 -1.05 9.34 2.58
CA VAL A 33 -2.27 8.53 2.56
C VAL A 33 -3.43 9.41 2.11
N ARG A 34 -4.07 9.02 1.01
CA ARG A 34 -5.22 9.71 0.42
C ARG A 34 -6.40 8.76 0.32
N VAL A 35 -7.56 9.26 0.67
CA VAL A 35 -8.83 8.54 0.62
C VAL A 35 -9.78 9.38 -0.23
N GLU A 36 -10.17 8.84 -1.38
CA GLU A 36 -11.03 9.54 -2.34
C GLU A 36 -12.32 8.74 -2.55
N ALA A 37 -13.46 9.39 -2.33
CA ALA A 37 -14.76 8.80 -2.56
C ALA A 37 -15.16 9.01 -4.02
N PHE A 38 -15.67 7.96 -4.67
CA PHE A 38 -16.21 8.08 -6.01
C PHE A 38 -17.50 7.27 -6.16
N ALA A 39 -18.44 7.84 -6.92
CA ALA A 39 -19.63 7.13 -7.33
C ALA A 39 -19.28 6.27 -8.56
N LYS A 40 -19.06 4.98 -8.35
CA LYS A 40 -18.96 4.05 -9.48
C LYS A 40 -20.37 3.70 -9.93
N ALA A 41 -20.74 4.06 -11.16
CA ALA A 41 -21.98 3.60 -11.77
C ALA A 41 -21.86 2.10 -12.04
N MET A 42 -22.32 1.28 -11.09
CA MET A 42 -22.34 -0.17 -11.24
C MET A 42 -23.53 -0.55 -12.12
N ALA A 43 -23.27 -1.08 -13.31
CA ALA A 43 -24.31 -1.67 -14.14
C ALA A 43 -24.87 -2.90 -13.41
N ARG A 44 -26.12 -2.78 -12.91
CA ARG A 44 -26.97 -3.88 -12.41
C ARG A 44 -26.74 -4.43 -10.99
N GLN A 45 -26.35 -3.60 -10.02
CA GLN A 45 -26.51 -4.00 -8.61
C GLN A 45 -27.62 -3.17 -7.93
N GLU A 46 -28.59 -3.86 -7.32
CA GLU A 46 -29.61 -3.24 -6.48
C GLU A 46 -28.95 -2.75 -5.18
N GLY A 47 -28.91 -1.43 -4.98
CA GLY A 47 -28.38 -0.80 -3.76
C GLY A 47 -27.34 0.30 -4.01
N HIS A 48 -27.30 1.31 -3.13
CA HIS A 48 -26.24 2.32 -3.13
C HIS A 48 -24.98 1.75 -2.49
N GLN A 49 -23.90 1.63 -3.26
CA GLN A 49 -22.58 1.25 -2.75
C GLN A 49 -21.64 2.46 -2.86
N LEU A 50 -20.96 2.76 -1.75
CA LEU A 50 -19.88 3.75 -1.75
C LEU A 50 -18.58 3.04 -2.16
N HIS A 51 -17.95 3.52 -3.23
CA HIS A 51 -16.61 3.11 -3.59
C HIS A 51 -15.59 4.14 -3.10
N VAL A 52 -14.48 3.64 -2.60
CA VAL A 52 -13.39 4.44 -2.05
C VAL A 52 -12.08 3.94 -2.62
N ASP A 53 -11.26 4.86 -3.12
CA ASP A 53 -9.89 4.59 -3.52
C ASP A 53 -8.97 5.04 -2.40
N ILE A 54 -8.07 4.16 -2.01
CA ILE A 54 -7.08 4.42 -0.97
C ILE A 54 -5.71 4.31 -1.64
N SER A 55 -4.93 5.39 -1.55
CA SER A 55 -3.57 5.43 -2.08
C SER A 55 -2.60 5.91 -1.01
N TRP A 56 -1.37 5.42 -1.08
CA TRP A 56 -0.26 5.80 -0.20
C TRP A 56 1.05 5.69 -0.97
N GLN A 57 2.08 6.39 -0.51
CA GLN A 57 3.41 6.38 -1.11
C GLN A 57 4.44 5.84 -0.12
N MET A 58 5.48 5.21 -0.67
CA MET A 58 6.65 4.79 0.10
C MET A 58 7.88 5.62 -0.27
N PRO A 59 8.61 6.15 0.71
CA PRO A 59 9.88 6.82 0.45
C PRO A 59 10.87 5.84 -0.19
N PRO A 60 11.58 6.20 -1.27
CA PRO A 60 12.56 5.33 -1.93
C PRO A 60 13.88 5.29 -1.15
N LYS A 61 13.87 4.73 0.07
CA LYS A 61 15.07 4.53 0.91
C LYS A 61 15.64 3.12 0.74
N ASN A 62 16.92 2.92 1.07
CA ASN A 62 17.54 1.58 1.04
C ASN A 62 16.78 0.54 1.88
N SER A 63 16.21 0.93 3.02
CA SER A 63 15.40 0.03 3.85
C SER A 63 14.07 -0.38 3.22
N SER A 64 13.64 0.25 2.12
CA SER A 64 12.39 -0.11 1.42
C SER A 64 12.47 -1.50 0.78
N ILE A 65 13.66 -2.04 0.53
CA ILE A 65 13.85 -3.42 0.08
C ILE A 65 13.40 -4.46 1.12
N LEU A 66 13.31 -4.05 2.39
CA LEU A 66 12.89 -4.92 3.49
C LEU A 66 11.37 -4.98 3.64
N LEU A 67 10.63 -4.14 2.92
CA LEU A 67 9.18 -4.19 2.91
C LEU A 67 8.72 -5.57 2.41
N ARG A 68 7.68 -6.14 3.03
CA ARG A 68 7.11 -7.44 2.61
C ARG A 68 5.64 -7.32 2.26
N ALA A 69 4.92 -6.50 3.01
CA ALA A 69 3.51 -6.27 2.82
C ALA A 69 3.06 -4.94 3.42
N PHE A 70 1.86 -4.51 3.04
CA PHE A 70 1.09 -3.52 3.78
C PHE A 70 -0.10 -4.19 4.45
N LYS A 71 -0.42 -3.77 5.68
CA LYS A 71 -1.69 -4.10 6.34
C LYS A 71 -2.52 -2.83 6.43
N LEU A 72 -3.64 -2.78 5.71
CA LEU A 72 -4.61 -1.69 5.74
C LEU A 72 -5.75 -2.06 6.67
N GLN A 73 -5.97 -1.28 7.72
CA GLN A 73 -7.11 -1.42 8.63
C GLN A 73 -8.14 -0.33 8.30
N VAL A 74 -9.37 -0.76 8.03
CA VAL A 74 -10.53 0.12 7.81
C VAL A 74 -11.47 -0.04 9.00
N ASN A 75 -11.59 1.03 9.78
CA ASN A 75 -12.45 1.04 10.96
C ASN A 75 -13.90 1.29 10.54
N GLY A 76 -14.80 0.43 10.99
CA GLY A 76 -16.23 0.50 10.67
C GLY A 76 -17.09 0.45 11.93
N THR A 77 -18.34 0.91 11.81
CA THR A 77 -19.31 0.83 12.92
C THR A 77 -19.66 -0.61 13.29
N ASP A 78 -19.58 -1.53 12.32
CA ASP A 78 -19.89 -2.95 12.49
C ASP A 78 -18.64 -3.81 12.78
N GLY A 79 -17.52 -3.15 13.06
CA GLY A 79 -16.21 -3.78 13.28
C GLY A 79 -15.18 -3.41 12.22
N ASP A 80 -13.93 -3.65 12.56
CA ASP A 80 -12.78 -3.33 11.72
C ASP A 80 -12.55 -4.41 10.65
N ARG A 81 -12.07 -4.00 9.48
CA ARG A 81 -11.67 -4.90 8.40
C ARG A 81 -10.21 -4.67 8.05
N CYS A 82 -9.44 -5.75 7.97
CA CYS A 82 -8.02 -5.68 7.65
C CYS A 82 -7.69 -6.38 6.34
N PHE A 83 -6.95 -5.67 5.47
CA PHE A 83 -6.51 -6.13 4.17
C PHE A 83 -4.99 -6.19 4.12
N VAL A 84 -4.44 -7.27 3.61
CA VAL A 84 -2.99 -7.46 3.47
C VAL A 84 -2.63 -7.44 2.00
N PHE A 85 -1.68 -6.57 1.65
CA PHE A 85 -1.17 -6.42 0.30
C PHE A 85 0.28 -6.92 0.29
N ASN A 86 0.48 -8.15 -0.18
CA ASN A 86 1.83 -8.70 -0.33
C ASN A 86 2.57 -8.01 -1.48
N VAL A 87 3.81 -7.59 -1.24
CA VAL A 87 4.66 -6.94 -2.22
C VAL A 87 5.65 -7.97 -2.76
N THR A 88 5.32 -8.60 -3.88
CA THR A 88 6.11 -9.74 -4.43
C THR A 88 7.08 -9.37 -5.55
N ASP A 89 7.15 -8.10 -5.98
CA ASP A 89 8.11 -7.67 -7.01
C ASP A 89 8.71 -6.30 -6.66
N PHE A 90 9.92 -6.30 -6.11
CA PHE A 90 10.74 -5.10 -5.95
C PHE A 90 11.49 -4.79 -7.25
N GLY A 91 10.74 -4.55 -8.31
CA GLY A 91 11.25 -3.86 -9.48
C GLY A 91 11.25 -2.36 -9.22
N TRP A 92 12.01 -1.86 -8.23
CA TRP A 92 12.38 -0.45 -8.28
C TRP A 92 13.14 -0.31 -9.59
N THR A 93 12.53 0.28 -10.61
CA THR A 93 13.35 0.78 -11.70
C THR A 93 14.30 1.74 -11.00
N GLN A 94 15.59 1.43 -11.06
CA GLN A 94 16.63 2.42 -10.88
C GLN A 94 16.51 3.37 -12.09
N ASP A 95 15.39 4.05 -12.23
CA ASP A 95 15.27 5.20 -13.10
C ASP A 95 16.10 6.26 -12.41
N SER A 96 17.40 6.27 -12.73
CA SER A 96 18.05 7.33 -13.51
C SER A 96 17.55 8.76 -13.29
N ALA A 97 17.07 9.07 -12.09
CA ALA A 97 17.02 10.41 -11.52
C ALA A 97 18.18 10.55 -10.52
N SER A 98 19.29 9.84 -10.78
CA SER A 98 20.60 10.31 -10.35
C SER A 98 20.81 11.68 -10.97
N VAL A 99 20.46 12.72 -10.21
CA VAL A 99 21.03 14.06 -10.19
C VAL A 99 21.90 14.34 -11.42
N GLY A 100 21.25 14.47 -12.58
CA GLY A 100 21.86 15.12 -13.73
C GLY A 100 21.99 16.56 -13.32
N ALA A 101 23.21 17.01 -13.08
CA ALA A 101 23.52 18.38 -12.74
C ALA A 101 22.73 19.33 -13.64
N LEU A 102 21.71 19.99 -13.08
CA LEU A 102 21.18 21.22 -13.64
C LEU A 102 22.26 22.28 -13.41
N GLN A 103 23.24 22.31 -14.31
CA GLN A 103 24.05 23.50 -14.54
C GLN A 103 23.22 24.41 -15.44
N PHE A 104 22.87 25.58 -14.90
CA PHE A 104 22.38 26.73 -15.69
C PHE A 104 23.51 27.29 -16.55
#